data_AF-A0A5J5CTS0-F1
#
_entry.id   AF-A0A5J5CTS0-F1
#
_cell.length_a   1.000
_cell.length_b   1.000
_cell.length_c   1.000
_cell.angle_alpha   90.00
_cell.angle_beta   90.00
_cell.angle_gamma   90.00
#
_symmetry.space_group_name_H-M   'P 1'
#
loop_
_entity.id
_entity.type
_entity.pdbx_description
1 polymer ?
#
loop_
_entity_poly.entity_id
_entity_poly.type
_entity_poly.pdbx_seq_one_letter_code
_entity_poly.pdbx_strand_id
1 'polypeptide(L)'
;MTPGIKEKILSVIREYGSGRDTLRCLALATRDQRMSKDELVLEDSTRFIEYETDLTFVGCVGMLDPPRAEVAASIRLCRLAGIRVIMITGDNKGTAVAICRRIGIFGEDDDVSSMAFTGREFDDLSPAAQRDAVVKARCFARVEPSHKSKIVEYLQSYDEITAMTGDGVNDAPALKKAEIGIAMGSGTAVAKTASEMVLADDNFSTIVAAVEEGRAIYNNMKQFIRYLISSNVGEVVCIFLTAALGFPEALIPVQLLWVNLVTDGLPATALGFNPPDLDIMSKPPRNAREPLISGWLFFRYLAIGCYVGAATVGAAAWWFVAAEDGPRITFYQLSHFLQCSPDSPDFANLDCKVFESPYPMTMALSVLVTIEMCNALNSVSENQSLVRMPPWDNVWLLGAICLSMSLHFLILYVEPLPIIFQITPLNMTQWLMVLKISLPVILLDEILKFAARNYLEPGKQLEKPASCKGCCLSACMEGISWPFVAICLPLVLWIYSTDTNMADIEDEPRVADEDWERLALIKATLQHV
;
A
#
# COMPACT_ATOMS: atom_id res chain seq x y z
N MET A 1 -66.58 -3.06 -9.62
CA MET A 1 -65.72 -1.87 -9.87
C MET A 1 -65.78 -1.49 -11.35
N THR A 2 -66.01 -0.23 -11.70
CA THR A 2 -65.99 0.22 -13.10
C THR A 2 -64.55 0.29 -13.65
N PRO A 3 -64.33 0.09 -14.97
CA PRO A 3 -62.99 0.12 -15.56
C PRO A 3 -62.21 1.42 -15.29
N GLY A 4 -62.89 2.58 -15.36
CA GLY A 4 -62.24 3.88 -15.11
C GLY A 4 -61.74 4.07 -13.68
N ILE A 5 -62.47 3.56 -12.68
CA ILE A 5 -62.03 3.60 -11.27
C ILE A 5 -60.84 2.66 -11.07
N LYS A 6 -60.90 1.45 -11.66
CA LYS A 6 -59.80 0.49 -11.60
C LYS A 6 -58.51 1.08 -12.15
N GLU A 7 -58.59 1.74 -13.30
CA GLU A 7 -57.43 2.36 -13.94
C GLU A 7 -56.84 3.49 -13.10
N LYS A 8 -57.70 4.33 -12.50
CA LYS A 8 -57.25 5.40 -11.60
C LYS A 8 -56.58 4.87 -10.31
N ILE A 9 -57.09 3.77 -9.75
CA ILE A 9 -56.46 3.14 -8.58
C ILE A 9 -55.08 2.57 -8.98
N LEU A 10 -55.01 1.86 -10.11
CA LEU A 10 -53.77 1.28 -10.59
C LEU A 10 -52.73 2.33 -10.99
N SER A 11 -53.15 3.50 -11.48
CA SER A 11 -52.22 4.59 -11.80
C SER A 11 -51.56 5.15 -10.53
N VAL A 12 -52.32 5.37 -9.47
CA VAL A 12 -51.79 5.85 -8.17
C VAL A 12 -50.86 4.81 -7.54
N ILE A 13 -51.22 3.51 -7.60
CA ILE A 13 -50.34 2.44 -7.09
C ILE A 13 -49.02 2.40 -7.87
N ARG A 14 -49.07 2.57 -9.20
CA ARG A 14 -47.85 2.65 -10.03
C ARG A 14 -47.00 3.87 -9.67
N GLU A 15 -47.62 5.02 -9.43
CA GLU A 15 -46.93 6.23 -9.00
C GLU A 15 -46.22 6.03 -7.66
N TYR A 16 -46.90 5.46 -6.66
CA TYR A 16 -46.30 5.17 -5.35
C TYR A 16 -45.15 4.15 -5.42
N GLY A 17 -45.30 3.09 -6.21
CA GLY A 17 -44.30 2.02 -6.30
C GLY A 17 -43.11 2.30 -7.22
N SER A 18 -43.29 3.16 -8.24
CA SER A 18 -42.31 3.41 -9.31
C SER A 18 -41.79 4.85 -9.33
N GLY A 19 -42.46 5.76 -8.63
CA GLY A 19 -42.06 7.14 -8.46
C GLY A 19 -40.99 7.31 -7.38
N ARG A 20 -40.76 8.55 -6.95
CA ARG A 20 -39.73 8.90 -5.95
C ARG A 20 -40.01 8.32 -4.56
N ASP A 21 -41.28 8.00 -4.26
CA ASP A 21 -41.69 7.49 -2.95
C ASP A 21 -41.25 6.04 -2.72
N THR A 22 -41.10 5.25 -3.79
CA THR A 22 -40.60 3.86 -3.75
C THR A 22 -41.32 2.96 -2.75
N LEU A 23 -42.66 3.07 -2.67
CA LEU A 23 -43.46 2.40 -1.65
C LEU A 23 -43.81 0.97 -2.06
N ARG A 24 -43.67 0.03 -1.13
CA ARG A 24 -44.29 -1.28 -1.20
C ARG A 24 -45.79 -1.12 -0.95
N CYS A 25 -46.57 -1.25 -2.01
CA CYS A 25 -48.01 -1.07 -1.97
C CYS A 25 -48.73 -2.40 -1.65
N LEU A 26 -49.67 -2.37 -0.70
CA LEU A 26 -50.60 -3.45 -0.41
C LEU A 26 -52.03 -3.00 -0.72
N ALA A 27 -52.74 -3.77 -1.55
CA ALA A 27 -54.15 -3.57 -1.80
C ALA A 27 -54.96 -4.26 -0.69
N LEU A 28 -55.89 -3.53 -0.10
CA LEU A 28 -56.79 -4.02 0.95
C LEU A 28 -58.19 -4.14 0.38
N ALA A 29 -58.76 -5.32 0.48
CA ALA A 29 -60.12 -5.61 0.04
C ALA A 29 -60.81 -6.51 1.07
N THR A 30 -62.13 -6.41 1.14
CA THR A 30 -62.97 -7.23 2.01
C THR A 30 -64.00 -7.97 1.18
N ARG A 31 -64.34 -9.19 1.57
CA ARG A 31 -65.46 -9.92 0.98
C ARG A 31 -66.71 -9.62 1.80
N ASP A 32 -67.69 -8.95 1.20
CA ASP A 32 -68.89 -8.52 1.93
C ASP A 32 -69.79 -9.70 2.29
N GLN A 33 -69.91 -10.68 1.38
CA GLN A 33 -70.64 -11.92 1.63
C GLN A 33 -69.67 -13.02 2.09
N ARG A 34 -69.83 -13.44 3.34
CA ARG A 34 -69.09 -14.57 3.91
C ARG A 34 -69.57 -15.89 3.32
N MET A 35 -68.63 -16.74 2.91
CA MET A 35 -68.92 -18.14 2.55
C MET A 35 -69.21 -18.98 3.80
N SER A 36 -69.93 -20.09 3.62
CA SER A 36 -70.15 -21.03 4.71
C SER A 36 -68.84 -21.70 5.11
N LYS A 37 -68.67 -21.98 6.41
CA LYS A 37 -67.48 -22.69 6.91
C LYS A 37 -67.36 -24.10 6.32
N ASP A 38 -68.49 -24.70 5.95
CA ASP A 38 -68.52 -26.05 5.40
C ASP A 38 -68.04 -26.13 3.94
N GLU A 39 -67.97 -24.98 3.25
CA GLU A 39 -67.51 -24.88 1.85
C GLU A 39 -66.00 -24.59 1.75
N LEU A 40 -65.38 -24.22 2.87
CA LEU A 40 -63.96 -23.86 2.96
C LEU A 40 -63.10 -25.09 3.27
N VAL A 41 -62.34 -25.53 2.27
CA VAL A 41 -61.29 -26.55 2.46
C VAL A 41 -59.99 -25.83 2.77
N LEU A 42 -59.73 -25.64 4.07
CA LEU A 42 -58.58 -24.86 4.55
C LEU A 42 -57.23 -25.60 4.41
N GLU A 43 -57.26 -26.91 4.15
CA GLU A 43 -56.06 -27.73 3.95
C GLU A 43 -55.43 -27.55 2.56
N ASP A 44 -56.22 -27.13 1.56
CA ASP A 44 -55.76 -26.97 0.18
C ASP A 44 -55.56 -25.48 -0.16
N SER A 45 -54.30 -25.05 -0.15
CA SER A 45 -53.92 -23.66 -0.44
C SER A 45 -54.19 -23.24 -1.89
N THR A 46 -54.33 -24.18 -2.83
CA THR A 46 -54.61 -23.85 -4.24
C THR A 46 -56.00 -23.25 -4.41
N ARG A 47 -56.93 -23.58 -3.51
CA ARG A 47 -58.32 -23.09 -3.52
C ARG A 47 -58.48 -21.69 -2.92
N PHE A 48 -57.46 -21.17 -2.23
CA PHE A 48 -57.55 -19.85 -1.59
C PHE A 48 -57.81 -18.74 -2.60
N ILE A 49 -57.31 -18.89 -3.83
CA ILE A 49 -57.58 -17.93 -4.91
C ILE A 49 -59.07 -17.85 -5.25
N GLU A 50 -59.82 -18.96 -5.15
CA GLU A 50 -61.28 -19.00 -5.35
C GLU A 50 -61.99 -18.31 -4.18
N TYR A 51 -61.48 -18.51 -2.97
CA TYR A 51 -62.04 -17.94 -1.74
C TYR A 51 -61.83 -16.42 -1.67
N GLU A 52 -60.76 -15.92 -2.28
CA GLU A 52 -60.39 -14.50 -2.38
C GLU A 52 -60.87 -13.84 -3.68
N THR A 53 -61.97 -14.35 -4.27
CA THR A 53 -62.69 -13.70 -5.38
C THR A 53 -63.90 -12.89 -4.91
N ASP A 54 -64.43 -12.03 -5.79
CA ASP A 54 -65.59 -11.15 -5.52
C ASP A 54 -65.41 -10.22 -4.32
N LEU A 55 -64.24 -9.57 -4.27
CA LEU A 55 -63.86 -8.67 -3.19
C LEU A 55 -64.27 -7.22 -3.48
N THR A 56 -64.67 -6.51 -2.42
CA THR A 56 -64.87 -5.07 -2.38
C THR A 56 -63.56 -4.39 -1.99
N PHE A 57 -62.98 -3.64 -2.94
CA PHE A 57 -61.77 -2.86 -2.69
C PHE A 57 -62.05 -1.77 -1.64
N VAL A 58 -61.24 -1.73 -0.59
CA VAL A 58 -61.35 -0.75 0.50
C VAL A 58 -60.35 0.37 0.30
N GLY A 59 -59.09 0.02 0.01
CA GLY A 59 -58.02 1.01 -0.12
C GLY A 59 -56.66 0.39 -0.40
N CYS A 60 -55.63 1.23 -0.42
CA CYS A 60 -54.24 0.82 -0.56
C CYS A 60 -53.39 1.50 0.50
N VAL A 61 -52.44 0.76 1.06
CA VAL A 61 -51.42 1.29 1.96
C VAL A 61 -50.05 1.13 1.32
N GLY A 62 -49.24 2.18 1.39
CA GLY A 62 -47.85 2.15 0.96
C GLY A 62 -46.94 2.13 2.18
N MET A 63 -46.02 1.18 2.25
CA MET A 63 -44.96 1.14 3.25
C MET A 63 -43.61 1.28 2.58
N LEU A 64 -42.69 2.00 3.20
CA LEU A 64 -41.32 2.15 2.72
C LEU A 64 -40.40 1.34 3.63
N ASP A 65 -39.49 0.58 3.01
CA ASP A 65 -38.28 0.15 3.69
C ASP A 65 -37.19 1.19 3.37
N PRO A 66 -36.95 2.18 4.24
CA PRO A 66 -36.10 3.30 3.89
C PRO A 66 -34.64 2.84 3.78
N PRO A 67 -33.90 3.24 2.74
CA PRO A 67 -32.47 3.00 2.70
C PRO A 67 -31.81 3.73 3.87
N ARG A 68 -30.76 3.13 4.44
CA ARG A 68 -29.96 3.78 5.48
C ARG A 68 -29.35 5.07 4.93
N ALA A 69 -29.25 6.10 5.79
CA ALA A 69 -28.86 7.45 5.36
C ALA A 69 -27.45 7.49 4.76
N GLU A 70 -26.54 6.68 5.30
CA GLU A 70 -25.14 6.56 4.91
C GLU A 70 -24.94 5.88 3.55
N VAL A 71 -25.89 5.05 3.08
CA VAL A 71 -25.73 4.25 1.85
C VAL A 71 -25.49 5.14 0.64
N ALA A 72 -26.23 6.23 0.49
CA ALA A 72 -26.08 7.13 -0.65
C ALA A 72 -24.68 7.78 -0.71
N ALA A 73 -24.08 8.10 0.44
CA ALA A 73 -22.72 8.60 0.52
C ALA A 73 -21.70 7.50 0.19
N SER A 74 -21.90 6.28 0.69
CA SER A 74 -21.05 5.12 0.41
C SER A 74 -21.07 4.72 -1.09
N ILE A 75 -22.24 4.73 -1.74
CA ILE A 75 -22.35 4.47 -3.19
C ILE A 75 -21.57 5.53 -3.99
N ARG A 76 -21.61 6.79 -3.55
CA ARG A 76 -20.82 7.86 -4.18
C ARG A 76 -19.32 7.62 -4.03
N LEU A 77 -18.85 7.22 -2.86
CA LEU A 77 -17.45 6.85 -2.63
C LEU A 77 -17.02 5.66 -3.48
N CYS A 78 -17.84 4.61 -3.59
CA CYS A 78 -17.59 3.49 -4.49
C CYS A 78 -17.41 3.98 -5.93
N ARG A 79 -18.30 4.86 -6.41
CA ARG A 79 -18.21 5.41 -7.77
C ARG A 79 -16.93 6.22 -7.98
N LEU A 80 -16.54 7.06 -7.01
CA LEU A 80 -15.27 7.81 -7.06
C LEU A 80 -14.05 6.88 -7.08
N ALA A 81 -14.10 5.80 -6.31
CA ALA A 81 -13.06 4.79 -6.22
C ALA A 81 -13.04 3.81 -7.41
N GLY A 82 -13.88 4.01 -8.43
CA GLY A 82 -14.02 3.14 -9.60
C GLY A 82 -14.63 1.76 -9.31
N ILE A 83 -15.34 1.61 -8.18
CA ILE A 83 -15.99 0.37 -7.76
C ILE A 83 -17.44 0.39 -8.24
N ARG A 84 -17.81 -0.64 -8.99
CA ARG A 84 -19.18 -0.84 -9.47
C ARG A 84 -20.01 -1.52 -8.37
N VAL A 85 -21.21 -0.99 -8.13
CA VAL A 85 -22.18 -1.58 -7.20
C VAL A 85 -23.37 -2.11 -7.97
N ILE A 86 -23.71 -3.37 -7.72
CA ILE A 86 -24.86 -4.07 -8.32
C ILE A 86 -25.85 -4.40 -7.21
N MET A 87 -27.06 -3.88 -7.29
CA MET A 87 -28.15 -4.25 -6.37
C MET A 87 -28.78 -5.58 -6.78
N ILE A 88 -28.96 -6.48 -5.82
CA ILE A 88 -29.70 -7.73 -6.00
C ILE A 88 -30.85 -7.73 -5.00
N THR A 89 -32.09 -7.83 -5.47
CA THR A 89 -33.29 -7.76 -4.60
C THR A 89 -34.38 -8.75 -5.00
N GLY A 90 -35.20 -9.12 -4.02
CA GLY A 90 -36.44 -9.89 -4.21
C GLY A 90 -37.65 -9.03 -4.61
N ASP A 91 -37.51 -7.70 -4.61
CA ASP A 91 -38.59 -6.79 -5.01
C ASP A 91 -38.87 -6.84 -6.51
N ASN A 92 -39.98 -6.20 -6.91
CA ASN A 92 -40.28 -6.03 -8.33
C ASN A 92 -39.27 -5.06 -8.98
N LYS A 93 -39.10 -5.18 -10.31
CA LYS A 93 -38.14 -4.37 -11.08
C LYS A 93 -38.36 -2.86 -10.97
N GLY A 94 -39.62 -2.40 -10.99
CA GLY A 94 -39.95 -0.97 -10.93
C GLY A 94 -39.50 -0.32 -9.62
N THR A 95 -39.84 -0.96 -8.50
CA THR A 95 -39.44 -0.53 -7.16
C THR A 95 -37.92 -0.63 -6.97
N ALA A 96 -37.30 -1.72 -7.43
CA ALA A 96 -35.84 -1.89 -7.36
C ALA A 96 -35.08 -0.78 -8.11
N VAL A 97 -35.51 -0.45 -9.33
CA VAL A 97 -34.94 0.65 -10.13
C VAL A 97 -35.13 1.99 -9.42
N ALA A 98 -36.31 2.23 -8.85
CA ALA A 98 -36.60 3.49 -8.18
C ALA A 98 -35.76 3.65 -6.89
N ILE A 99 -35.54 2.57 -6.12
CA ILE A 99 -34.60 2.57 -4.99
C ILE A 99 -33.17 2.83 -5.49
N CYS A 100 -32.74 2.16 -6.57
CA CYS A 100 -31.41 2.37 -7.17
C CYS A 100 -31.18 3.83 -7.58
N ARG A 101 -32.19 4.53 -8.11
CA ARG A 101 -32.11 5.98 -8.38
C ARG A 101 -31.96 6.79 -7.10
N ARG A 102 -32.77 6.48 -6.09
CA ARG A 102 -32.79 7.19 -4.80
C ARG A 102 -31.45 7.10 -4.05
N ILE A 103 -30.79 5.93 -4.06
CA ILE A 103 -29.49 5.73 -3.41
C ILE A 103 -28.29 6.08 -4.32
N GLY A 104 -28.55 6.43 -5.58
CA GLY A 104 -27.53 6.92 -6.51
C GLY A 104 -26.77 5.84 -7.29
N ILE A 105 -27.24 4.59 -7.36
CA ILE A 105 -26.70 3.55 -8.28
C ILE A 105 -26.99 3.94 -9.74
N PHE A 106 -28.19 4.43 -10.00
CA PHE A 106 -28.59 5.06 -11.26
C PHE A 106 -28.69 6.58 -11.09
N GLY A 107 -28.41 7.33 -12.16
CA GLY A 107 -28.83 8.71 -12.29
C GLY A 107 -30.35 8.83 -12.46
N GLU A 108 -30.91 10.02 -12.22
CA GLU A 108 -32.36 10.24 -12.38
C GLU A 108 -32.82 9.96 -13.83
N ASP A 109 -32.00 10.35 -14.81
CA ASP A 109 -32.29 10.27 -16.25
C ASP A 109 -31.60 9.10 -16.98
N ASP A 110 -30.94 8.20 -16.26
CA ASP A 110 -30.26 7.05 -16.88
C ASP A 110 -31.28 6.12 -17.57
N ASP A 111 -30.96 5.67 -18.80
CA ASP A 111 -31.68 4.58 -19.45
C ASP A 111 -31.32 3.24 -18.79
N VAL A 112 -32.25 2.76 -17.98
CA VAL A 112 -32.11 1.53 -17.18
C VAL A 112 -32.52 0.27 -17.94
N SER A 113 -33.05 0.38 -19.17
CA SER A 113 -33.61 -0.75 -19.92
C SER A 113 -32.59 -1.87 -20.15
N SER A 114 -31.33 -1.51 -20.40
CA SER A 114 -30.20 -2.46 -20.56
C SER A 114 -29.36 -2.64 -19.29
N MET A 115 -29.74 -2.04 -18.16
CA MET A 115 -28.97 -2.07 -16.90
C MET A 115 -29.70 -2.75 -15.75
N ALA A 116 -31.01 -2.97 -15.88
CA ALA A 116 -31.85 -3.61 -14.88
C ALA A 116 -32.58 -4.83 -15.48
N PHE A 117 -32.43 -5.99 -14.84
CA PHE A 117 -33.03 -7.24 -15.29
C PHE A 117 -33.83 -7.90 -14.16
N THR A 118 -34.92 -8.56 -14.49
CA THR A 118 -35.52 -9.56 -13.58
C THR A 118 -34.80 -10.90 -13.72
N GLY A 119 -34.95 -11.80 -12.75
CA GLY A 119 -34.46 -13.17 -12.87
C GLY A 119 -34.96 -13.87 -14.14
N ARG A 120 -36.25 -13.71 -14.48
CA ARG A 120 -36.84 -14.29 -15.70
C ARG A 120 -36.25 -13.68 -16.97
N GLU A 121 -36.21 -12.35 -17.04
CA GLU A 121 -35.60 -11.65 -18.19
C GLU A 121 -34.14 -12.06 -18.38
N PHE A 122 -33.41 -12.33 -17.30
CA PHE A 122 -32.03 -12.80 -17.36
C PHE A 122 -31.93 -14.23 -17.87
N ASP A 123 -32.79 -15.14 -17.41
CA ASP A 123 -32.83 -16.54 -17.88
C ASP A 123 -33.23 -16.66 -19.35
N ASP A 124 -34.09 -15.77 -19.84
CA ASP A 124 -34.53 -15.75 -21.25
C ASP A 124 -33.40 -15.33 -22.21
N LEU A 125 -32.32 -14.71 -21.70
CA LEU A 125 -31.14 -14.36 -22.50
C LEU A 125 -30.30 -15.59 -22.81
N SER A 126 -29.64 -15.58 -23.97
CA SER A 126 -28.63 -16.59 -24.28
C SER A 126 -27.44 -16.48 -23.31
N PRO A 127 -26.69 -17.58 -23.05
CA PRO A 127 -25.55 -17.54 -22.11
C PRO A 127 -24.50 -16.47 -22.45
N ALA A 128 -24.28 -16.18 -23.74
CA ALA A 128 -23.39 -15.10 -24.17
C ALA A 128 -23.97 -13.71 -23.84
N ALA A 129 -25.27 -13.51 -24.08
CA ALA A 129 -25.95 -12.26 -23.74
C ALA A 129 -26.07 -12.06 -22.21
N GLN A 130 -26.22 -13.14 -21.44
CA GLN A 130 -26.15 -13.09 -19.96
C GLN A 130 -24.79 -12.58 -19.50
N ARG A 131 -23.71 -13.13 -20.06
CA ARG A 131 -22.34 -12.72 -19.75
C ARG A 131 -22.13 -11.22 -20.03
N ASP A 132 -22.54 -10.75 -21.20
CA ASP A 132 -22.41 -9.32 -21.58
C ASP A 132 -23.33 -8.41 -20.76
N ALA A 133 -24.53 -8.89 -20.39
CA ALA A 133 -25.47 -8.15 -19.56
C ALA A 133 -24.91 -7.88 -18.17
N VAL A 134 -24.25 -8.87 -17.55
CA VAL A 134 -23.67 -8.74 -16.20
C VAL A 134 -22.63 -7.63 -16.10
N VAL A 135 -21.89 -7.32 -17.16
CA VAL A 135 -20.90 -6.21 -17.19
C VAL A 135 -21.57 -4.84 -17.11
N LYS A 136 -22.76 -4.68 -17.71
CA LYS A 136 -23.47 -3.40 -17.76
C LYS A 136 -24.52 -3.26 -16.67
N ALA A 137 -25.05 -4.39 -16.20
CA ALA A 137 -26.11 -4.41 -15.21
C ALA A 137 -25.66 -3.81 -13.88
N ARG A 138 -26.60 -3.12 -13.23
CA ARG A 138 -26.45 -2.58 -11.87
C ARG A 138 -27.62 -2.96 -10.96
N CYS A 139 -28.66 -3.60 -11.49
CA CYS A 139 -29.81 -4.03 -10.71
C CYS A 139 -30.36 -5.36 -11.24
N PHE A 140 -30.47 -6.35 -10.35
CA PHE A 140 -31.19 -7.59 -10.60
C PHE A 140 -32.35 -7.71 -9.60
N ALA A 141 -33.56 -7.88 -10.11
CA ALA A 141 -34.79 -7.97 -9.32
C ALA A 141 -35.45 -9.37 -9.44
N ARG A 142 -36.22 -9.80 -8.44
CA ARG A 142 -36.85 -11.14 -8.40
C ARG A 142 -35.84 -12.26 -8.72
N VAL A 143 -34.71 -12.23 -8.03
CA VAL A 143 -33.55 -13.09 -8.30
C VAL A 143 -33.64 -14.39 -7.50
N GLU A 144 -33.34 -15.52 -8.14
CA GLU A 144 -33.23 -16.82 -7.48
C GLU A 144 -31.82 -17.06 -6.90
N PRO A 145 -31.65 -17.96 -5.92
CA PRO A 145 -30.34 -18.26 -5.34
C PRO A 145 -29.29 -18.69 -6.38
N SER A 146 -29.71 -19.44 -7.39
CA SER A 146 -28.87 -19.89 -8.51
C SER A 146 -28.30 -18.71 -9.31
N HIS A 147 -29.10 -17.66 -9.53
CA HIS A 147 -28.68 -16.47 -10.28
C HIS A 147 -27.56 -15.70 -9.58
N LYS A 148 -27.61 -15.59 -8.24
CA LYS A 148 -26.55 -14.92 -7.48
C LYS A 148 -25.18 -15.52 -7.78
N SER A 149 -25.07 -16.85 -7.73
CA SER A 149 -23.82 -17.55 -8.05
C SER A 149 -23.43 -17.50 -9.53
N LYS A 150 -24.40 -17.50 -10.47
CA LYS A 150 -24.13 -17.31 -11.91
C LYS A 150 -23.60 -15.90 -12.22
N ILE A 151 -24.17 -14.88 -11.58
CA ILE A 151 -23.71 -13.49 -11.75
C ILE A 151 -22.25 -13.37 -11.32
N VAL A 152 -21.90 -13.90 -10.15
CA VAL A 152 -20.50 -13.94 -9.67
C VAL A 152 -19.60 -14.66 -10.68
N GLU A 153 -20.00 -15.83 -11.18
CA GLU A 153 -19.22 -16.58 -12.17
C GLU A 153 -18.98 -15.78 -13.46
N TYR A 154 -19.98 -15.05 -13.95
CA TYR A 154 -19.80 -14.18 -15.11
C TYR A 154 -18.87 -13.01 -14.83
N LEU A 155 -18.95 -12.37 -13.66
CA LEU A 155 -18.03 -11.30 -13.26
C LEU A 155 -16.58 -11.80 -13.20
N GLN A 156 -16.37 -12.98 -12.61
CA GLN A 156 -15.06 -13.64 -12.55
C GLN A 156 -14.50 -13.95 -13.94
N SER A 157 -15.36 -14.26 -14.91
CA SER A 157 -14.94 -14.49 -16.30
C SER A 157 -14.38 -13.25 -17.01
N TYR A 158 -14.52 -12.06 -16.42
CA TYR A 158 -13.91 -10.80 -16.86
C TYR A 158 -12.74 -10.36 -15.98
N ASP A 159 -12.21 -11.26 -15.13
CA ASP A 159 -11.16 -10.97 -14.15
C ASP A 159 -11.57 -9.85 -13.14
N GLU A 160 -12.87 -9.62 -12.92
CA GLU A 160 -13.35 -8.69 -11.90
C GLU A 160 -13.32 -9.35 -10.51
N ILE A 161 -12.64 -8.72 -9.56
CA ILE A 161 -12.66 -9.12 -8.14
C ILE A 161 -14.01 -8.72 -7.55
N THR A 162 -14.83 -9.71 -7.20
CA THR A 162 -16.23 -9.52 -6.82
C THR A 162 -16.41 -9.70 -5.32
N ALA A 163 -17.11 -8.74 -4.70
CA ALA A 163 -17.62 -8.87 -3.34
C ALA A 163 -19.13 -9.14 -3.38
N MET A 164 -19.59 -10.21 -2.73
CA MET A 164 -21.00 -10.60 -2.67
C MET A 164 -21.51 -10.50 -1.24
N THR A 165 -22.67 -9.89 -1.02
CA THR A 165 -23.30 -9.78 0.29
C THR A 165 -24.48 -10.75 0.44
N GLY A 166 -24.67 -11.32 1.62
CA GLY A 166 -25.80 -12.22 1.91
C GLY A 166 -26.04 -12.47 3.39
N ASP A 167 -27.24 -12.94 3.74
CA ASP A 167 -27.67 -13.19 5.12
C ASP A 167 -28.25 -14.60 5.31
N GLY A 168 -28.84 -15.16 4.25
CA GLY A 168 -29.50 -16.45 4.27
C GLY A 168 -28.63 -17.63 3.82
N VAL A 169 -29.11 -18.84 4.12
CA VAL A 169 -28.53 -20.10 3.62
C VAL A 169 -28.49 -20.15 2.09
N ASN A 170 -29.48 -19.50 1.46
CA ASN A 170 -29.60 -19.38 0.00
C ASN A 170 -28.43 -18.62 -0.63
N ASP A 171 -27.73 -17.78 0.14
CA ASP A 171 -26.63 -16.95 -0.37
C ASP A 171 -25.28 -17.64 -0.23
N ALA A 172 -25.19 -18.70 0.59
CA ALA A 172 -23.95 -19.41 0.86
C ALA A 172 -23.20 -19.86 -0.42
N PRO A 173 -23.85 -20.39 -1.47
CA PRO A 173 -23.15 -20.74 -2.71
C PRO A 173 -22.54 -19.54 -3.43
N ALA A 174 -23.20 -18.37 -3.39
CA ALA A 174 -22.72 -17.16 -4.04
C ALA A 174 -21.62 -16.47 -3.21
N LEU A 175 -21.77 -16.45 -1.87
CA LEU A 175 -20.77 -15.96 -0.93
C LEU A 175 -19.45 -16.70 -1.10
N LYS A 176 -19.50 -18.04 -1.10
CA LYS A 176 -18.31 -18.89 -1.26
C LYS A 176 -17.69 -18.82 -2.64
N LYS A 177 -18.47 -18.49 -3.68
CA LYS A 177 -17.96 -18.39 -5.05
C LYS A 177 -17.24 -17.06 -5.28
N ALA A 178 -17.69 -15.97 -4.65
CA ALA A 178 -17.07 -14.66 -4.78
C ALA A 178 -15.66 -14.65 -4.19
N GLU A 179 -14.79 -13.74 -4.64
CA GLU A 179 -13.47 -13.55 -4.03
C GLU A 179 -13.58 -13.07 -2.58
N ILE A 180 -14.64 -12.30 -2.28
CA ILE A 180 -14.95 -11.82 -0.94
C ILE A 180 -16.46 -12.00 -0.69
N GLY A 181 -16.83 -13.07 0.00
CA GLY A 181 -18.14 -13.23 0.61
C GLY A 181 -18.27 -12.36 1.85
N ILE A 182 -19.37 -11.60 1.94
CA ILE A 182 -19.67 -10.70 3.05
C ILE A 182 -21.00 -11.11 3.66
N ALA A 183 -20.98 -11.64 4.88
CA ALA A 183 -22.20 -12.01 5.59
C ALA A 183 -22.69 -10.89 6.52
N MET A 184 -24.01 -10.82 6.67
CA MET A 184 -24.64 -9.95 7.67
C MET A 184 -24.45 -10.50 9.09
N GLY A 185 -24.23 -9.63 10.07
CA GLY A 185 -24.10 -9.95 11.48
C GLY A 185 -25.39 -10.50 12.09
N SER A 186 -26.55 -10.06 11.62
CA SER A 186 -27.86 -10.69 11.92
C SER A 186 -28.16 -11.94 11.08
N GLY A 187 -27.31 -12.23 10.09
CA GLY A 187 -27.47 -13.36 9.18
C GLY A 187 -27.31 -14.74 9.84
N THR A 188 -27.72 -15.76 9.09
CA THR A 188 -27.62 -17.17 9.48
C THR A 188 -26.17 -17.60 9.72
N ALA A 189 -25.96 -18.58 10.61
CA ALA A 189 -24.63 -19.13 10.86
C ALA A 189 -23.99 -19.70 9.59
N VAL A 190 -24.80 -20.27 8.69
CA VAL A 190 -24.33 -20.83 7.42
C VAL A 190 -23.79 -19.74 6.48
N ALA A 191 -24.44 -18.58 6.42
CA ALA A 191 -23.94 -17.45 5.63
C ALA A 191 -22.59 -16.96 6.18
N LYS A 192 -22.47 -16.82 7.50
CA LYS A 192 -21.25 -16.36 8.18
C LYS A 192 -20.07 -17.33 8.02
N THR A 193 -20.31 -18.64 8.02
CA THR A 193 -19.25 -19.63 7.80
C THR A 193 -18.86 -19.77 6.33
N ALA A 194 -19.69 -19.28 5.41
CA ALA A 194 -19.43 -19.26 3.97
C ALA A 194 -18.80 -17.95 3.47
N SER A 195 -18.55 -16.97 4.35
CA SER A 195 -18.04 -15.63 4.04
C SER A 195 -16.66 -15.38 4.64
N GLU A 196 -15.82 -14.62 3.94
CA GLU A 196 -14.52 -14.14 4.42
C GLU A 196 -14.66 -12.96 5.41
N MET A 197 -15.75 -12.19 5.32
CA MET A 197 -16.01 -11.03 6.17
C MET A 197 -17.43 -11.06 6.74
N VAL A 198 -17.61 -10.64 8.00
CA VAL A 198 -18.91 -10.52 8.66
C VAL A 198 -19.12 -9.07 9.13
N LEU A 199 -20.23 -8.46 8.72
CA LEU A 199 -20.60 -7.10 9.13
C LEU A 199 -21.33 -7.13 10.46
N ALA A 200 -20.64 -6.81 11.56
CA ALA A 200 -21.22 -6.86 12.89
C ALA A 200 -22.43 -5.90 13.08
N ASP A 201 -22.49 -4.83 12.29
CA ASP A 201 -23.48 -3.74 12.36
C ASP A 201 -24.52 -3.76 11.22
N ASP A 202 -24.46 -4.76 10.33
CA ASP A 202 -25.33 -4.86 9.15
C ASP A 202 -25.33 -3.62 8.25
N ASN A 203 -24.18 -2.91 8.18
CA ASN A 203 -24.07 -1.64 7.46
C ASN A 203 -23.22 -1.73 6.19
N PHE A 204 -23.76 -1.26 5.08
CA PHE A 204 -23.05 -1.17 3.81
C PHE A 204 -21.85 -0.21 3.87
N SER A 205 -21.91 0.85 4.70
CA SER A 205 -20.78 1.78 4.83
C SER A 205 -19.51 1.11 5.33
N THR A 206 -19.65 0.06 6.16
CA THR A 206 -18.55 -0.72 6.72
C THR A 206 -17.80 -1.48 5.63
N ILE A 207 -18.48 -1.89 4.54
CA ILE A 207 -17.83 -2.48 3.37
C ILE A 207 -16.90 -1.46 2.71
N VAL A 208 -17.35 -0.21 2.55
CA VAL A 208 -16.54 0.85 1.93
C VAL A 208 -15.32 1.17 2.78
N ALA A 209 -15.48 1.25 4.11
CA ALA A 209 -14.37 1.42 5.04
C ALA A 209 -13.37 0.26 4.96
N ALA A 210 -13.85 -0.98 4.88
CA ALA A 210 -12.99 -2.15 4.74
C ALA A 210 -12.23 -2.17 3.40
N VAL A 211 -12.83 -1.67 2.32
CA VAL A 211 -12.14 -1.51 1.03
C VAL A 211 -11.05 -0.43 1.10
N GLU A 212 -11.33 0.70 1.74
CA GLU A 212 -10.34 1.76 1.99
C GLU A 212 -9.14 1.24 2.78
N GLU A 213 -9.42 0.54 3.89
CA GLU A 213 -8.40 -0.10 4.72
C GLU A 213 -7.62 -1.17 3.95
N GLY A 214 -8.30 -2.01 3.16
CA GLY A 214 -7.65 -3.02 2.33
C GLY A 214 -6.70 -2.43 1.29
N ARG A 215 -7.04 -1.26 0.71
CA ARG A 215 -6.16 -0.53 -0.21
C ARG A 215 -4.94 0.05 0.52
N ALA A 216 -5.13 0.58 1.72
CA ALA A 216 -4.05 1.10 2.55
C ALA A 216 -3.05 0.00 2.95
N ILE A 217 -3.56 -1.12 3.48
CA ILE A 217 -2.74 -2.29 3.84
C ILE A 217 -1.97 -2.79 2.62
N TYR A 218 -2.61 -2.89 1.45
CA TYR A 218 -1.93 -3.35 0.24
C TYR A 218 -0.76 -2.44 -0.17
N ASN A 219 -0.95 -1.12 -0.11
CA ASN A 219 0.13 -0.17 -0.42
C ASN A 219 1.31 -0.32 0.54
N ASN A 220 1.03 -0.45 1.83
CA ASN A 220 2.04 -0.67 2.87
C ASN A 220 2.75 -2.01 2.66
N MET A 221 2.01 -3.07 2.30
CA MET A 221 2.57 -4.37 1.91
C MET A 221 3.50 -4.28 0.72
N LYS A 222 3.10 -3.56 -0.32
CA LYS A 222 3.92 -3.35 -1.51
C LYS A 222 5.26 -2.70 -1.12
N GLN A 223 5.24 -1.71 -0.23
CA GLN A 223 6.43 -0.99 0.22
C GLN A 223 7.38 -1.90 1.00
N PHE A 224 6.92 -2.62 2.03
CA PHE A 224 7.84 -3.45 2.82
C PHE A 224 8.37 -4.66 2.04
N ILE A 225 7.56 -5.26 1.13
CA ILE A 225 8.03 -6.35 0.26
C ILE A 225 9.16 -5.86 -0.63
N ARG A 226 9.02 -4.65 -1.20
CA ARG A 226 10.04 -4.05 -2.05
C ARG A 226 11.31 -3.70 -1.27
N TYR A 227 11.16 -3.19 -0.05
CA TYR A 227 12.28 -2.95 0.88
C TYR A 227 13.08 -4.24 1.12
N LEU A 228 12.41 -5.33 1.53
CA LEU A 228 13.08 -6.62 1.78
C LEU A 228 13.73 -7.21 0.51
N ILE A 229 13.07 -7.11 -0.65
CA ILE A 229 13.67 -7.57 -1.91
C ILE A 229 14.90 -6.72 -2.28
N SER A 230 14.85 -5.40 -2.06
CA SER A 230 15.99 -4.51 -2.33
C SER A 230 17.21 -4.88 -1.48
N SER A 231 17.00 -5.17 -0.19
CA SER A 231 18.06 -5.64 0.72
C SER A 231 18.71 -6.92 0.20
N ASN A 232 17.89 -7.93 -0.10
CA ASN A 232 18.36 -9.21 -0.64
C ASN A 232 19.14 -9.07 -1.98
N VAL A 233 18.75 -8.15 -2.86
CA VAL A 233 19.52 -7.87 -4.09
C VAL A 233 20.92 -7.35 -3.74
N GLY A 234 21.02 -6.47 -2.73
CA GLY A 234 22.30 -5.96 -2.23
C GLY A 234 23.20 -7.05 -1.66
N GLU A 235 22.64 -7.94 -0.84
CA GLU A 235 23.35 -9.10 -0.28
C GLU A 235 23.89 -10.03 -1.37
N VAL A 236 23.08 -10.34 -2.38
CA VAL A 236 23.51 -11.17 -3.52
C VAL A 236 24.63 -10.49 -4.31
N VAL A 237 24.54 -9.18 -4.55
CA VAL A 237 25.61 -8.43 -5.22
C VAL A 237 26.89 -8.42 -4.38
N CYS A 238 26.79 -8.29 -3.05
CA CYS A 238 27.93 -8.36 -2.14
C CYS A 238 28.68 -9.69 -2.27
N ILE A 239 27.95 -10.81 -2.18
CA ILE A 239 28.51 -12.16 -2.30
C ILE A 239 29.14 -12.35 -3.69
N PHE A 240 28.43 -11.94 -4.75
CA PHE A 240 28.91 -12.05 -6.11
C PHE A 240 30.19 -11.24 -6.34
N LEU A 241 30.25 -9.97 -5.91
CA LEU A 241 31.42 -9.12 -6.07
C LEU A 241 32.61 -9.64 -5.28
N THR A 242 32.40 -10.09 -4.05
CA THR A 242 33.46 -10.68 -3.21
C THR A 242 34.06 -11.91 -3.90
N ALA A 243 33.21 -12.82 -4.39
CA ALA A 243 33.65 -14.03 -5.07
C ALA A 243 34.30 -13.75 -6.44
N ALA A 244 33.73 -12.82 -7.23
CA ALA A 244 34.24 -12.48 -8.56
C ALA A 244 35.59 -11.76 -8.50
N LEU A 245 35.83 -10.96 -7.47
CA LEU A 245 37.11 -10.28 -7.23
C LEU A 245 38.13 -11.18 -6.49
N GLY A 246 37.73 -12.36 -6.03
CA GLY A 246 38.59 -13.26 -5.26
C GLY A 246 38.94 -12.72 -3.88
N PHE A 247 38.06 -11.90 -3.28
CA PHE A 247 38.27 -11.33 -1.95
C PHE A 247 37.87 -12.30 -0.84
N PRO A 248 38.42 -12.14 0.38
CA PRO A 248 37.90 -12.82 1.57
C PRO A 248 36.41 -12.51 1.77
N GLU A 249 35.67 -13.47 2.33
CA GLU A 249 34.23 -13.34 2.54
C GLU A 249 33.89 -12.08 3.35
N ALA A 250 33.12 -11.16 2.77
CA ALA A 250 32.72 -9.93 3.43
C ALA A 250 31.59 -10.16 4.46
N LEU A 251 30.71 -11.14 4.20
CA LEU A 251 29.57 -11.48 5.04
C LEU A 251 29.38 -13.00 5.07
N ILE A 252 29.07 -13.55 6.25
CA ILE A 252 28.80 -14.98 6.42
C ILE A 252 27.28 -15.26 6.54
N PRO A 253 26.81 -16.49 6.25
CA PRO A 253 25.39 -16.82 6.26
C PRO A 253 24.66 -16.52 7.59
N VAL A 254 25.33 -16.71 8.73
CA VAL A 254 24.75 -16.46 10.07
C VAL A 254 24.42 -14.98 10.26
N GLN A 255 25.27 -14.08 9.75
CA GLN A 255 25.04 -12.63 9.79
C GLN A 255 23.86 -12.26 8.89
N LEU A 256 23.82 -12.76 7.65
CA LEU A 256 22.72 -12.49 6.70
C LEU A 256 21.36 -12.98 7.22
N LEU A 257 21.32 -14.14 7.89
CA LEU A 257 20.09 -14.63 8.52
C LEU A 257 19.59 -13.68 9.62
N TRP A 258 20.50 -13.12 10.42
CA TRP A 258 20.15 -12.14 11.45
C TRP A 258 19.68 -10.81 10.85
N VAL A 259 20.34 -10.34 9.80
CA VAL A 259 19.93 -9.12 9.08
C VAL A 259 18.52 -9.27 8.53
N ASN A 260 18.29 -10.30 7.71
CA ASN A 260 17.00 -10.52 7.05
C ASN A 260 15.84 -10.80 8.02
N LEU A 261 16.10 -11.48 9.15
CA LEU A 261 15.04 -11.86 10.08
C LEU A 261 14.75 -10.78 11.13
N VAL A 262 15.80 -10.20 11.71
CA VAL A 262 15.68 -9.32 12.88
C VAL A 262 15.90 -7.87 12.48
N THR A 263 17.03 -7.58 11.85
CA THR A 263 17.45 -6.20 11.59
C THR A 263 16.50 -5.50 10.62
N ASP A 264 16.17 -6.17 9.50
CA ASP A 264 15.25 -5.67 8.48
C ASP A 264 13.79 -6.02 8.80
N GLY A 265 13.56 -7.10 9.55
CA GLY A 265 12.21 -7.54 9.93
C GLY A 265 11.45 -6.50 10.76
N LEU A 266 12.14 -5.81 11.67
CA LEU A 266 11.56 -4.76 12.51
C LEU A 266 11.10 -3.54 11.67
N PRO A 267 11.96 -2.86 10.87
CA PRO A 267 11.54 -1.79 9.96
C PRO A 267 10.50 -2.25 8.93
N ALA A 268 10.62 -3.45 8.37
CA ALA A 268 9.64 -3.97 7.42
C ALA A 268 8.24 -4.07 8.03
N THR A 269 8.15 -4.53 9.29
CA THR A 269 6.88 -4.56 10.03
C THR A 269 6.38 -3.14 10.31
N ALA A 270 7.28 -2.22 10.64
CA ALA A 270 6.92 -0.83 10.92
C ALA A 270 6.40 -0.07 9.69
N LEU A 271 6.91 -0.38 8.48
CA LEU A 271 6.37 0.12 7.21
C LEU A 271 4.91 -0.34 6.97
N GLY A 272 4.49 -1.44 7.59
CA GLY A 272 3.08 -1.87 7.64
C GLY A 272 2.14 -0.82 8.27
N PHE A 273 2.66 0.05 9.13
CA PHE A 273 1.93 1.11 9.82
C PHE A 273 2.11 2.50 9.17
N ASN A 274 2.54 2.55 7.90
CA ASN A 274 2.59 3.82 7.17
C ASN A 274 1.17 4.43 7.03
N PRO A 275 1.07 5.77 7.10
CA PRO A 275 -0.21 6.44 6.91
C PRO A 275 -0.74 6.22 5.49
N PRO A 276 -2.06 6.04 5.30
CA PRO A 276 -2.66 5.88 3.99
C PRO A 276 -2.54 7.16 3.14
N ASP A 277 -2.44 6.99 1.82
CA ASP A 277 -2.49 8.12 0.89
C ASP A 277 -3.86 8.82 0.96
N LEU A 278 -3.88 10.16 0.95
CA LEU A 278 -5.12 10.95 0.96
C LEU A 278 -6.03 10.70 -0.26
N ASP A 279 -5.45 10.21 -1.36
CA ASP A 279 -6.12 9.98 -2.63
C ASP A 279 -6.49 8.50 -2.85
N ILE A 280 -6.41 7.64 -1.83
CA ILE A 280 -6.59 6.19 -1.93
C ILE A 280 -7.97 5.78 -2.47
N MET A 281 -9.02 6.52 -2.11
CA MET A 281 -10.40 6.34 -2.57
C MET A 281 -10.74 7.11 -3.86
N SER A 282 -9.76 7.77 -4.47
CA SER A 282 -9.92 8.43 -5.79
C SER A 282 -9.30 7.63 -6.94
N LYS A 283 -8.48 6.62 -6.62
CA LYS A 283 -7.86 5.74 -7.61
C LYS A 283 -8.84 4.62 -8.00
N PRO A 284 -8.83 4.13 -9.25
CA PRO A 284 -9.59 2.95 -9.63
C PRO A 284 -9.05 1.69 -8.92
N PRO A 285 -9.81 0.58 -8.88
CA PRO A 285 -9.31 -0.69 -8.37
C PRO A 285 -8.06 -1.13 -9.14
N ARG A 286 -7.07 -1.63 -8.40
CA ARG A 286 -5.85 -2.20 -8.98
C ARG A 286 -6.20 -3.36 -9.91
N ASN A 287 -5.44 -3.50 -10.99
CA ASN A 287 -5.50 -4.68 -11.84
C ASN A 287 -4.88 -5.89 -11.10
N ALA A 288 -5.59 -7.01 -11.01
CA ALA A 288 -5.11 -8.22 -10.34
C ALA A 288 -3.79 -8.75 -10.93
N ARG A 289 -3.53 -8.53 -12.22
CA ARG A 289 -2.32 -8.97 -12.93
C ARG A 289 -1.16 -7.96 -12.87
N GLU A 290 -1.31 -6.83 -12.19
CA GLU A 290 -0.23 -5.86 -12.07
C GLU A 290 0.90 -6.47 -11.20
N PRO A 291 2.16 -6.50 -11.69
CA PRO A 291 3.29 -7.01 -10.94
C PRO A 291 3.69 -6.06 -9.80
N LEU A 292 4.34 -6.60 -8.75
CA LEU A 292 4.82 -5.80 -7.61
C LEU A 292 5.98 -4.85 -8.00
N ILE A 293 6.83 -5.29 -8.93
CA ILE A 293 8.01 -4.58 -9.42
C ILE A 293 7.97 -4.58 -10.95
N SER A 294 8.05 -3.41 -11.59
CA SER A 294 8.03 -3.27 -13.04
C SER A 294 8.93 -2.14 -13.53
N GLY A 295 9.49 -2.30 -14.73
CA GLY A 295 10.19 -1.26 -15.51
C GLY A 295 11.17 -0.42 -14.69
N TRP A 296 10.81 0.83 -14.45
CA TRP A 296 11.61 1.80 -13.69
C TRP A 296 11.89 1.38 -12.25
N LEU A 297 10.90 0.77 -11.59
CA LEU A 297 11.04 0.38 -10.20
C LEU A 297 12.04 -0.78 -10.05
N PHE A 298 12.08 -1.69 -11.03
CA PHE A 298 13.10 -2.73 -11.09
C PHE A 298 14.51 -2.11 -11.21
N PHE A 299 14.69 -1.16 -12.12
CA PHE A 299 15.97 -0.47 -12.28
C PHE A 299 16.40 0.26 -11.01
N ARG A 300 15.47 0.94 -10.33
CA ARG A 300 15.73 1.66 -9.08
C ARG A 300 16.26 0.73 -7.99
N TYR A 301 15.58 -0.38 -7.71
CA TYR A 301 16.05 -1.33 -6.68
C TYR A 301 17.30 -2.07 -7.09
N LEU A 302 17.52 -2.31 -8.39
CA LEU A 302 18.78 -2.84 -8.89
C LEU A 302 19.93 -1.84 -8.63
N ALA A 303 19.73 -0.55 -8.87
CA ALA A 303 20.74 0.47 -8.62
C ALA A 303 21.07 0.60 -7.12
N ILE A 304 20.06 0.58 -6.26
CA ILE A 304 20.23 0.60 -4.79
C ILE A 304 20.93 -0.68 -4.32
N GLY A 305 20.49 -1.86 -4.78
CA GLY A 305 21.14 -3.12 -4.43
C GLY A 305 22.60 -3.19 -4.91
N CYS A 306 22.89 -2.72 -6.12
CA CYS A 306 24.27 -2.60 -6.59
C CYS A 306 25.11 -1.67 -5.72
N TYR A 307 24.53 -0.55 -5.26
CA TYR A 307 25.20 0.34 -4.31
C TYR A 307 25.47 -0.35 -2.97
N VAL A 308 24.47 -1.04 -2.40
CA VAL A 308 24.62 -1.79 -1.14
C VAL A 308 25.74 -2.81 -1.25
N GLY A 309 25.71 -3.66 -2.29
CA GLY A 309 26.71 -4.71 -2.48
C GLY A 309 28.12 -4.18 -2.75
N ALA A 310 28.25 -3.05 -3.46
CA ALA A 310 29.55 -2.41 -3.65
C ALA A 310 30.04 -1.71 -2.37
N ALA A 311 29.14 -1.13 -1.57
CA ALA A 311 29.46 -0.46 -0.33
C ALA A 311 29.92 -1.46 0.75
N THR A 312 29.26 -2.61 0.90
CA THR A 312 29.67 -3.64 1.86
C THR A 312 31.05 -4.23 1.53
N VAL A 313 31.28 -4.61 0.27
CA VAL A 313 32.58 -5.11 -0.20
C VAL A 313 33.64 -4.03 -0.12
N GLY A 314 33.30 -2.80 -0.50
CA GLY A 314 34.18 -1.64 -0.41
C GLY A 314 34.61 -1.34 1.02
N ALA A 315 33.72 -1.47 2.00
CA ALA A 315 34.02 -1.25 3.41
C ALA A 315 34.93 -2.34 4.00
N ALA A 316 34.69 -3.61 3.64
CA ALA A 316 35.61 -4.70 4.00
C ALA A 316 36.99 -4.50 3.36
N ALA A 317 37.04 -4.19 2.06
CA ALA A 317 38.29 -3.94 1.34
C ALA A 317 39.03 -2.69 1.86
N TRP A 318 38.29 -1.65 2.28
CA TRP A 318 38.87 -0.45 2.89
C TRP A 318 39.66 -0.78 4.16
N TRP A 319 39.16 -1.71 4.99
CA TRP A 319 39.90 -2.15 6.18
C TRP A 319 41.24 -2.81 5.83
N PHE A 320 41.29 -3.60 4.76
CA PHE A 320 42.52 -4.24 4.31
C PHE A 320 43.53 -3.26 3.68
N VAL A 321 43.06 -2.33 2.86
CA VAL A 321 43.92 -1.53 1.98
C VAL A 321 44.26 -0.15 2.55
N ALA A 322 43.31 0.50 3.22
CA ALA A 322 43.37 1.93 3.52
C ALA A 322 43.18 2.29 5.00
N ALA A 323 42.66 1.39 5.84
CA ALA A 323 42.49 1.67 7.26
C ALA A 323 43.83 1.88 7.98
N GLU A 324 43.84 2.82 8.92
CA GLU A 324 45.03 3.12 9.72
C GLU A 324 45.42 1.96 10.62
N ASP A 325 44.43 1.31 11.23
CA ASP A 325 44.57 0.11 12.08
C ASP A 325 44.67 -1.20 11.26
N GLY A 326 44.65 -1.09 9.93
CA GLY A 326 44.64 -2.22 9.00
C GLY A 326 46.04 -2.64 8.53
N PRO A 327 46.15 -3.79 7.84
CA PRO A 327 47.42 -4.32 7.36
C PRO A 327 48.00 -3.58 6.14
N ARG A 328 47.25 -2.64 5.54
CA ARG A 328 47.64 -1.81 4.37
C ARG A 328 48.22 -2.63 3.21
N ILE A 329 47.50 -3.68 2.83
CA ILE A 329 47.90 -4.58 1.74
C ILE A 329 47.48 -4.03 0.37
N THR A 330 48.14 -4.53 -0.67
CA THR A 330 47.77 -4.18 -2.05
C THR A 330 46.53 -4.95 -2.51
N PHE A 331 45.80 -4.40 -3.49
CA PHE A 331 44.62 -5.05 -4.08
C PHE A 331 44.95 -6.44 -4.66
N TYR A 332 46.16 -6.61 -5.21
CA TYR A 332 46.62 -7.90 -5.75
C TYR A 332 46.77 -8.96 -4.66
N GLN A 333 47.34 -8.59 -3.50
CA GLN A 333 47.45 -9.48 -2.35
C GLN A 333 46.08 -9.85 -1.79
N LEU A 334 45.13 -8.91 -1.78
CA LEU A 334 43.76 -9.14 -1.32
C LEU A 334 43.00 -10.12 -2.23
N SER A 335 43.12 -10.00 -3.55
CA SER A 335 42.45 -10.90 -4.51
C SER A 335 43.07 -12.30 -4.61
N HIS A 336 44.32 -12.45 -4.18
CA HIS A 336 45.06 -13.72 -4.21
C HIS A 336 45.32 -14.28 -2.80
N PHE A 337 44.46 -13.96 -1.83
CA PHE A 337 44.66 -14.34 -0.42
C PHE A 337 44.78 -15.87 -0.22
N LEU A 338 44.14 -16.69 -1.05
CA LEU A 338 44.24 -18.16 -1.01
C LEU A 338 45.67 -18.69 -1.29
N GLN A 339 46.53 -17.87 -1.90
CA GLN A 339 47.93 -18.21 -2.18
C GLN A 339 48.87 -17.83 -1.02
N CYS A 340 48.32 -17.23 0.05
CA CYS A 340 49.10 -16.85 1.22
C CYS A 340 49.67 -18.09 1.90
N SER A 341 50.99 -18.24 1.78
CA SER A 341 51.75 -19.27 2.48
C SER A 341 53.05 -18.65 3.00
N PRO A 342 53.65 -19.21 4.07
CA PRO A 342 54.88 -18.67 4.65
C PRO A 342 56.04 -18.54 3.65
N ASP A 343 56.01 -19.34 2.59
CA ASP A 343 57.05 -19.40 1.55
C ASP A 343 56.76 -18.52 0.32
N SER A 344 55.60 -17.84 0.29
CA SER A 344 55.20 -17.01 -0.85
C SER A 344 55.88 -15.63 -0.82
N PRO A 345 56.63 -15.25 -1.88
CA PRO A 345 57.40 -14.01 -1.89
C PRO A 345 56.52 -12.76 -1.85
N ASP A 346 55.31 -12.85 -2.42
CA ASP A 346 54.35 -11.75 -2.48
C ASP A 346 53.70 -11.45 -1.12
N PHE A 347 53.82 -12.34 -0.12
CA PHE A 347 53.23 -12.18 1.23
C PHE A 347 54.27 -12.24 2.35
N ALA A 348 55.57 -12.07 2.04
CA ALA A 348 56.69 -12.32 2.97
C ALA A 348 56.67 -11.52 4.30
N ASN A 349 55.88 -10.45 4.40
CA ASN A 349 55.76 -9.60 5.60
C ASN A 349 54.34 -9.60 6.22
N LEU A 350 53.48 -10.55 5.87
CA LEU A 350 52.08 -10.59 6.31
C LEU A 350 51.77 -11.92 7.03
N ASP A 351 51.09 -11.85 8.18
CA ASP A 351 50.50 -13.05 8.80
C ASP A 351 49.20 -13.41 8.05
N CYS A 352 49.13 -14.61 7.48
CA CYS A 352 47.96 -15.06 6.71
C CYS A 352 46.67 -15.11 7.54
N LYS A 353 46.76 -15.14 8.88
CA LYS A 353 45.58 -15.05 9.77
C LYS A 353 44.82 -13.73 9.66
N VAL A 354 45.45 -12.69 9.12
CA VAL A 354 44.82 -11.38 8.92
C VAL A 354 43.61 -11.46 7.97
N PHE A 355 43.60 -12.40 7.02
CA PHE A 355 42.47 -12.59 6.10
C PHE A 355 41.25 -13.25 6.75
N GLU A 356 41.41 -13.87 7.92
CA GLU A 356 40.33 -14.46 8.74
C GLU A 356 39.89 -13.52 9.87
N SER A 357 40.34 -12.25 9.83
CA SER A 357 40.01 -11.24 10.83
C SER A 357 38.51 -10.92 10.86
N PRO A 358 37.90 -10.72 12.05
CA PRO A 358 36.49 -10.33 12.19
C PRO A 358 36.22 -8.84 11.87
N TYR A 359 37.23 -7.98 11.85
CA TYR A 359 37.09 -6.55 11.56
C TYR A 359 36.48 -6.22 10.18
N PRO A 360 36.98 -6.76 9.04
CA PRO A 360 36.40 -6.48 7.73
C PRO A 360 34.95 -6.96 7.61
N MET A 361 34.61 -8.11 8.20
CA MET A 361 33.23 -8.61 8.26
C MET A 361 32.33 -7.68 9.07
N THR A 362 32.84 -7.15 10.18
CA THR A 362 32.11 -6.17 11.00
C THR A 362 31.87 -4.86 10.25
N MET A 363 32.85 -4.38 9.49
CA MET A 363 32.71 -3.20 8.63
C MET A 363 31.63 -3.41 7.57
N ALA A 364 31.67 -4.53 6.84
CA ALA A 364 30.65 -4.88 5.85
C ALA A 364 29.26 -5.00 6.47
N LEU A 365 29.13 -5.71 7.60
CA LEU A 365 27.86 -5.88 8.30
C LEU A 365 27.30 -4.54 8.79
N SER A 366 28.13 -3.69 9.39
CA SER A 366 27.69 -2.39 9.90
C SER A 366 27.28 -1.45 8.78
N VAL A 367 27.93 -1.53 7.61
CA VAL A 367 27.50 -0.80 6.41
C VAL A 367 26.17 -1.30 5.88
N LEU A 368 25.97 -2.62 5.81
CA LEU A 368 24.70 -3.22 5.40
C LEU A 368 23.56 -2.75 6.30
N VAL A 369 23.71 -2.93 7.63
CA VAL A 369 22.70 -2.51 8.61
C VAL A 369 22.39 -1.01 8.50
N THR A 370 23.42 -0.16 8.41
CA THR A 370 23.23 1.30 8.33
C THR A 370 22.55 1.71 7.02
N ILE A 371 22.90 1.08 5.89
CA ILE A 371 22.25 1.31 4.60
C ILE A 371 20.79 0.88 4.68
N GLU A 372 20.48 -0.28 5.25
CA GLU A 372 19.10 -0.77 5.32
C GLU A 372 18.23 0.09 6.22
N MET A 373 18.76 0.65 7.32
CA MET A 373 18.00 1.64 8.11
C MET A 373 17.70 2.90 7.29
N CYS A 374 18.64 3.36 6.47
CA CYS A 374 18.43 4.49 5.56
C CYS A 374 17.45 4.14 4.42
N ASN A 375 17.53 2.92 3.90
CA ASN A 375 16.66 2.41 2.86
C ASN A 375 15.21 2.23 3.36
N ALA A 376 15.04 1.87 4.64
CA ALA A 376 13.73 1.81 5.29
C ALA A 376 13.07 3.20 5.34
N LEU A 377 13.83 4.27 5.62
CA LEU A 377 13.33 5.64 5.53
C LEU A 377 12.90 5.99 4.11
N ASN A 378 13.72 5.68 3.11
CA ASN A 378 13.38 5.85 1.71
C ASN A 378 12.11 5.08 1.30
N SER A 379 11.83 3.96 1.96
CA SER A 379 10.68 3.10 1.68
C SER A 379 9.36 3.60 2.28
N VAL A 380 9.36 4.69 3.07
CA VAL A 380 8.13 5.34 3.59
C VAL A 380 7.19 5.76 2.47
N SER A 381 7.74 6.16 1.32
CA SER A 381 6.95 6.48 0.14
C SER A 381 7.62 5.96 -1.12
N GLU A 382 6.81 5.45 -2.05
CA GLU A 382 7.29 5.02 -3.36
C GLU A 382 7.87 6.20 -4.14
N ASN A 383 7.12 7.29 -4.32
CA ASN A 383 7.55 8.40 -5.17
C ASN A 383 7.67 9.74 -4.44
N GLN A 384 7.13 9.92 -3.22
CA GLN A 384 7.31 11.18 -2.50
C GLN A 384 8.72 11.26 -1.91
N SER A 385 9.27 12.47 -1.96
CA SER A 385 10.55 12.79 -1.32
C SER A 385 10.37 12.80 0.21
N LEU A 386 11.42 12.44 0.94
CA LEU A 386 11.51 12.57 2.40
C LEU A 386 11.28 14.01 2.88
N VAL A 387 11.49 15.01 2.02
CA VAL A 387 11.18 16.42 2.33
C VAL A 387 9.67 16.67 2.37
N ARG A 388 8.89 15.93 1.57
CA ARG A 388 7.42 16.06 1.51
C ARG A 388 6.72 15.14 2.50
N MET A 389 7.24 13.94 2.67
CA MET A 389 6.74 12.96 3.64
C MET A 389 7.88 12.65 4.61
N PRO A 390 8.00 13.45 5.69
CA PRO A 390 9.11 13.32 6.60
C PRO A 390 9.08 12.00 7.39
N PRO A 391 10.26 11.49 7.80
CA PRO A 391 10.38 10.25 8.58
C PRO A 391 9.56 10.18 9.86
N TRP A 392 9.25 11.32 10.48
CA TRP A 392 8.51 11.37 11.75
C TRP A 392 7.00 11.16 11.60
N ASP A 393 6.48 11.12 10.36
CA ASP A 393 5.07 10.76 10.12
C ASP A 393 4.79 9.31 10.54
N ASN A 394 5.79 8.42 10.47
CA ASN A 394 5.73 7.08 11.01
C ASN A 394 6.68 6.93 12.23
N VAL A 395 6.16 7.27 13.41
CA VAL A 395 6.87 7.09 14.70
C VAL A 395 7.23 5.62 14.99
N TRP A 396 6.46 4.66 14.49
CA TRP A 396 6.77 3.23 14.64
C TRP A 396 8.02 2.85 13.86
N LEU A 397 8.22 3.42 12.67
CA LEU A 397 9.42 3.20 11.87
C LEU A 397 10.66 3.74 12.57
N LEU A 398 10.59 4.95 13.13
CA LEU A 398 11.70 5.51 13.91
C LEU A 398 12.03 4.65 15.13
N GLY A 399 11.00 4.19 15.85
CA GLY A 399 11.17 3.25 16.97
C GLY A 399 11.82 1.92 16.55
N ALA A 400 11.40 1.37 15.41
CA ALA A 400 11.94 0.14 14.85
C ALA A 400 13.40 0.29 14.41
N ILE A 401 13.76 1.39 13.76
CA ILE A 401 15.16 1.69 13.38
C ILE A 401 16.04 1.82 14.62
N CYS A 402 15.59 2.56 15.64
CA CYS A 402 16.32 2.68 16.91
C CYS A 402 16.51 1.32 17.58
N LEU A 403 15.48 0.46 17.57
CA LEU A 403 15.57 -0.90 18.11
C LEU A 403 16.52 -1.78 17.31
N SER A 404 16.47 -1.76 15.98
CA SER A 404 17.38 -2.50 15.10
C SER A 404 18.83 -2.07 15.30
N MET A 405 19.11 -0.76 15.38
CA MET A 405 20.45 -0.26 15.70
C MET A 405 20.91 -0.66 17.10
N SER A 406 20.00 -0.64 18.09
CA SER A 406 20.33 -1.09 19.45
C SER A 406 20.66 -2.59 19.49
N LEU A 407 19.94 -3.41 18.73
CA LEU A 407 20.22 -4.84 18.59
C LEU A 407 21.53 -5.09 17.83
N HIS A 408 21.88 -4.24 16.86
CA HIS A 408 23.19 -4.28 16.20
C HIS A 408 24.32 -3.99 17.19
N PHE A 409 24.17 -2.98 18.05
CA PHE A 409 25.13 -2.75 19.14
C PHE A 409 25.16 -3.90 20.15
N LEU A 410 24.01 -4.52 20.44
CA LEU A 410 23.95 -5.69 21.32
C LEU A 410 24.82 -6.83 20.82
N ILE A 411 24.73 -7.18 19.53
CA ILE A 411 25.55 -8.27 18.95
C ILE A 411 27.04 -7.93 18.89
N LEU A 412 27.41 -6.64 18.88
CA LEU A 412 28.80 -6.18 18.87
C LEU A 412 29.45 -6.16 20.26
N TYR A 413 28.70 -5.80 21.30
CA TYR A 413 29.28 -5.52 22.63
C TYR A 413 28.96 -6.57 23.70
N VAL A 414 27.97 -7.44 23.51
CA VAL A 414 27.55 -8.41 24.55
C VAL A 414 28.04 -9.81 24.23
N GLU A 415 29.01 -10.30 25.01
CA GLU A 415 29.42 -11.71 24.97
C GLU A 415 28.24 -12.64 25.35
N PRO A 416 27.98 -13.73 24.62
CA PRO A 416 28.84 -14.42 23.63
C PRO A 416 28.56 -14.08 22.14
N LEU A 417 27.74 -13.06 21.85
CA LEU A 417 27.24 -12.80 20.50
C LEU A 417 28.34 -12.51 19.45
N PRO A 418 29.38 -11.70 19.73
CA PRO A 418 30.43 -11.42 18.75
C PRO A 418 31.17 -12.67 18.26
N ILE A 419 31.28 -13.69 19.11
CA ILE A 419 31.92 -14.98 18.79
C ILE A 419 31.06 -15.77 17.80
N ILE A 420 29.74 -15.80 18.01
CA ILE A 420 28.79 -16.52 17.16
C ILE A 420 28.72 -15.87 15.77
N PHE A 421 28.70 -14.53 15.74
CA PHE A 421 28.59 -13.77 14.50
C PHE A 421 29.94 -13.47 13.82
N GLN A 422 31.07 -13.86 14.42
CA GLN A 422 32.43 -13.54 13.95
C GLN A 422 32.65 -12.04 13.70
N ILE A 423 32.25 -11.22 14.68
CA ILE A 423 32.35 -9.75 14.63
C ILE A 423 33.11 -9.20 15.84
N THR A 424 33.60 -7.97 15.73
CA THR A 424 34.31 -7.26 16.79
C THR A 424 33.81 -5.82 16.92
N PRO A 425 33.88 -5.19 18.11
CA PRO A 425 33.53 -3.78 18.25
C PRO A 425 34.31 -2.87 17.31
N LEU A 426 33.65 -1.86 16.75
CA LEU A 426 34.27 -0.85 15.87
C LEU A 426 34.69 0.41 16.66
N ASN A 427 35.79 1.00 16.24
CA ASN A 427 36.28 2.30 16.73
C ASN A 427 35.50 3.47 16.10
N MET A 428 35.64 4.68 16.66
CA MET A 428 34.94 5.87 16.15
C MET A 428 35.31 6.22 14.70
N THR A 429 36.58 6.08 14.32
CA THR A 429 37.05 6.31 12.94
C THR A 429 36.39 5.33 11.95
N GLN A 430 36.23 4.07 12.38
CA GLN A 430 35.58 3.03 11.59
C GLN A 430 34.08 3.31 11.44
N TRP A 431 33.39 3.69 12.53
CA TRP A 431 31.99 4.12 12.48
C TRP A 431 31.76 5.34 11.58
N LEU A 432 32.68 6.31 11.60
CA LEU A 432 32.60 7.48 10.73
C LEU A 432 32.73 7.08 9.25
N MET A 433 33.59 6.11 8.94
CA MET A 433 33.67 5.52 7.59
C MET A 433 32.38 4.78 7.21
N VAL A 434 31.78 4.01 8.13
CA VAL A 434 30.48 3.36 7.94
C VAL A 434 29.41 4.40 7.59
N LEU A 435 29.31 5.51 8.33
CA LEU A 435 28.34 6.56 8.02
C LEU A 435 28.61 7.24 6.68
N LYS A 436 29.88 7.53 6.35
CA LYS A 436 30.27 8.16 5.07
C LYS A 436 29.88 7.30 3.87
N ILE A 437 30.01 5.98 3.95
CA ILE A 437 29.67 5.07 2.85
C ILE A 437 28.18 4.68 2.85
N SER A 438 27.47 4.74 3.99
CA SER A 438 26.07 4.33 4.05
C SER A 438 25.08 5.46 3.75
N LEU A 439 25.28 6.67 4.30
CA LEU A 439 24.34 7.80 4.13
C LEU A 439 24.06 8.24 2.68
N PRO A 440 25.00 8.15 1.71
CA PRO A 440 24.72 8.53 0.33
C PRO A 440 23.60 7.73 -0.34
N VAL A 441 23.19 6.58 0.22
CA VAL A 441 22.03 5.82 -0.29
C VAL A 441 20.73 6.63 -0.24
N ILE A 442 20.57 7.52 0.74
CA ILE A 442 19.40 8.42 0.83
C ILE A 442 19.40 9.37 -0.35
N LEU A 443 20.55 9.96 -0.66
CA LEU A 443 20.69 10.88 -1.78
C LEU A 443 20.47 10.18 -3.12
N LEU A 444 21.03 8.99 -3.28
CA LEU A 444 20.84 8.16 -4.48
C LEU A 444 19.36 7.90 -4.73
N ASP A 445 18.62 7.43 -3.72
CA ASP A 445 17.20 7.14 -3.87
C ASP A 445 16.36 8.40 -4.09
N GLU A 446 16.69 9.52 -3.43
CA GLU A 446 16.02 10.80 -3.67
C GLU A 446 16.19 11.31 -5.11
N ILE A 447 17.38 11.14 -5.70
CA ILE A 447 17.62 11.46 -7.11
C ILE A 447 16.76 10.56 -8.01
N LEU A 448 16.69 9.26 -7.71
CA LEU A 448 15.87 8.31 -8.47
C LEU A 448 14.36 8.62 -8.36
N LYS A 449 13.88 8.96 -7.16
CA LYS A 449 12.50 9.45 -6.95
C LYS A 449 12.24 10.76 -7.69
N PHE A 450 13.19 11.69 -7.66
CA PHE A 450 13.07 12.96 -8.39
C PHE A 450 13.00 12.74 -9.91
N ALA A 451 13.81 11.83 -10.45
CA ALA A 451 13.76 11.45 -11.85
C ALA A 451 12.41 10.81 -12.22
N ALA A 452 11.89 9.93 -11.37
CA ALA A 452 10.58 9.31 -11.55
C ALA A 452 9.46 10.34 -11.68
N ARG A 453 9.42 11.30 -10.74
CA ARG A 453 8.36 12.33 -10.68
C ARG A 453 8.38 13.30 -11.86
N ASN A 454 9.56 13.68 -12.37
CA ASN A 454 9.68 14.74 -13.36
C ASN A 454 9.79 14.25 -14.80
N TYR A 455 10.38 13.07 -15.02
CA TYR A 455 10.70 12.58 -16.37
C TYR A 455 9.96 11.30 -16.77
N LEU A 456 9.51 10.47 -15.82
CA LEU A 456 8.79 9.22 -16.13
C LEU A 456 7.27 9.31 -15.98
N GLU A 457 6.75 10.21 -15.14
CA GLU A 457 5.31 10.44 -14.99
C GLU A 457 4.85 11.82 -15.52
N PRO A 458 4.88 12.10 -16.84
CA PRO A 458 4.20 13.26 -17.37
C PRO A 458 2.69 12.96 -17.45
N GLY A 459 1.92 13.22 -16.38
CA GLY A 459 0.45 13.26 -16.52
C GLY A 459 -0.48 12.89 -15.36
N LYS A 460 -0.05 12.87 -14.09
CA LYS A 460 -0.97 12.73 -12.94
C LYS A 460 -0.90 13.87 -11.93
N GLN A 461 -0.64 15.10 -12.39
CA GLN A 461 -0.99 16.28 -11.61
C GLN A 461 -2.27 16.90 -12.17
N LEU A 462 -3.27 16.93 -11.29
CA LEU A 462 -4.53 17.67 -11.35
C LEU A 462 -4.48 18.94 -12.21
N GLU A 463 -5.61 19.16 -12.92
CA GLU A 463 -6.03 20.42 -13.53
C GLU A 463 -5.58 21.64 -12.71
N LYS A 464 -4.61 22.40 -13.23
CA LYS A 464 -4.44 23.80 -12.82
C LYS A 464 -5.57 24.62 -13.43
N PRO A 465 -6.24 25.52 -12.69
CA PRO A 465 -7.16 26.46 -13.29
C PRO A 465 -6.40 27.38 -14.26
N ALA A 466 -6.98 27.57 -15.44
CA ALA A 466 -6.42 28.40 -16.49
C ALA A 466 -6.28 29.86 -16.05
N SER A 467 -5.04 30.38 -16.01
CA SER A 467 -4.68 31.74 -16.43
C SER A 467 -3.26 32.10 -15.96
N CYS A 468 -2.29 32.13 -16.88
CA CYS A 468 -1.55 33.36 -17.20
C CYS A 468 -0.53 33.10 -18.32
N LYS A 469 -0.58 33.95 -19.35
CA LYS A 469 0.40 34.00 -20.44
C LYS A 469 1.69 34.67 -19.94
N GLY A 470 2.84 34.12 -20.31
CA GLY A 470 4.13 34.78 -20.16
C GLY A 470 5.29 33.80 -20.36
N CYS A 471 5.78 33.69 -21.60
CA CYS A 471 7.01 32.97 -21.91
C CYS A 471 8.21 33.82 -21.46
N CYS A 472 9.09 33.28 -20.63
CA CYS A 472 10.45 33.81 -20.42
C CYS A 472 11.38 32.68 -19.94
N LEU A 473 12.69 32.85 -20.17
CA LEU A 473 13.82 31.93 -20.02
C LEU A 473 14.08 31.36 -18.59
N SER A 474 13.04 31.10 -17.80
CA SER A 474 13.11 30.53 -16.43
C SER A 474 12.86 29.01 -16.36
N ALA A 475 12.59 28.37 -17.51
CA ALA A 475 12.20 26.96 -17.58
C ALA A 475 13.31 25.95 -17.24
N CYS A 476 14.56 26.39 -17.04
CA CYS A 476 15.65 25.52 -16.57
C CYS A 476 15.83 25.52 -15.04
N MET A 477 15.11 26.35 -14.29
CA MET A 477 15.24 26.43 -12.83
C MET A 477 13.94 26.10 -12.07
N GLU A 478 12.81 25.99 -12.76
CA GLU A 478 11.55 25.52 -12.19
C GLU A 478 11.54 23.99 -12.08
N GLY A 479 12.21 23.48 -11.05
CA GLY A 479 12.30 22.05 -10.77
C GLY A 479 13.36 21.73 -9.71
N ILE A 480 14.30 22.63 -9.50
CA ILE A 480 15.30 22.52 -8.43
C ILE A 480 14.64 22.99 -7.13
N SER A 481 14.29 22.06 -6.24
CA SER A 481 13.96 22.44 -4.87
C SER A 481 15.22 22.94 -4.19
N TRP A 482 15.40 24.26 -4.09
CA TRP A 482 16.49 24.88 -3.34
C TRP A 482 16.67 24.34 -1.90
N PRO A 483 15.63 23.89 -1.18
CA PRO A 483 15.81 23.15 0.08
C PRO A 483 16.58 21.83 -0.08
N PHE A 484 16.36 21.09 -1.17
CA PHE A 484 17.10 19.87 -1.49
C PHE A 484 18.57 20.18 -1.78
N VAL A 485 18.86 21.21 -2.57
CA VAL A 485 20.26 21.63 -2.80
C VAL A 485 20.91 22.07 -1.48
N ALA A 486 20.20 22.80 -0.62
CA ALA A 486 20.72 23.26 0.67
C ALA A 486 20.97 22.12 1.68
N ILE A 487 20.19 21.03 1.63
CA ILE A 487 20.37 19.85 2.51
C ILE A 487 21.42 18.88 1.93
N CYS A 488 21.44 18.70 0.61
CA CYS A 488 22.35 17.75 -0.04
C CYS A 488 23.76 18.31 -0.20
N LEU A 489 23.94 19.63 -0.39
CA LEU A 489 25.26 20.23 -0.60
C LEU A 489 26.22 20.04 0.61
N PRO A 490 25.81 20.25 1.88
CA PRO A 490 26.68 19.96 3.03
C PRO A 490 27.01 18.48 3.17
N LEU A 491 26.05 17.60 2.86
CA LEU A 491 26.22 16.14 2.91
C LEU A 491 27.19 15.66 1.82
N VAL A 492 27.07 16.17 0.60
CA VAL A 492 27.99 15.91 -0.51
C VAL A 492 29.39 16.46 -0.20
N LEU A 493 29.49 17.67 0.35
CA LEU A 493 30.77 18.26 0.76
C LEU A 493 31.43 17.45 1.89
N TRP A 494 30.65 16.91 2.83
CA TRP A 494 31.14 16.05 3.92
C TRP A 494 31.59 14.66 3.42
N ILE A 495 30.85 14.06 2.48
CA ILE A 495 31.24 12.79 1.83
C ILE A 495 32.56 12.93 1.07
N TYR A 496 32.78 14.06 0.40
CA TYR A 496 34.02 14.34 -0.34
C TYR A 496 35.16 14.90 0.53
N SER A 497 34.93 15.14 1.83
CA SER A 497 35.99 15.51 2.76
C SER A 497 36.80 14.28 3.15
N THR A 498 38.11 14.33 2.84
CA THR A 498 39.08 13.26 3.10
C THR A 498 39.41 13.07 4.57
N ASP A 499 39.02 14.00 5.46
CA ASP A 499 39.36 13.90 6.87
C ASP A 499 38.38 13.00 7.61
N THR A 500 38.89 11.85 8.08
CA THR A 500 38.24 10.97 9.07
C THR A 500 38.82 11.16 10.48
N ASN A 501 39.90 11.94 10.62
CA ASN A 501 40.52 12.26 11.90
C ASN A 501 39.81 13.44 12.56
N MET A 502 39.09 13.16 13.66
CA MET A 502 38.67 14.20 14.61
C MET A 502 39.73 14.46 15.70
N ALA A 503 40.86 13.75 15.68
CA ALA A 503 41.94 13.90 16.66
C ALA A 503 42.73 15.21 16.51
N ASP A 504 42.74 15.83 15.32
CA ASP A 504 43.48 17.08 15.08
C ASP A 504 42.69 18.35 15.48
N ILE A 505 41.48 18.21 16.04
CA ILE A 505 40.68 19.35 16.52
C ILE A 505 41.03 19.71 17.97
N GLU A 506 41.70 18.85 18.73
CA GLU A 506 42.04 19.11 20.15
C GLU A 506 43.46 19.66 20.39
N ASP A 507 44.31 19.80 19.37
CA ASP A 507 45.72 20.21 19.52
C ASP A 507 46.14 21.45 18.70
N GLU A 508 45.26 22.46 18.59
CA GLU A 508 45.68 23.83 18.25
C GLU A 508 45.85 24.67 19.53
N PRO A 509 47.08 25.06 19.92
CA PRO A 509 47.26 25.97 21.04
C PRO A 509 46.72 27.36 20.66
N ARG A 510 45.83 27.88 21.49
CA ARG A 510 45.25 29.22 21.44
C ARG A 510 46.25 30.29 21.02
N VAL A 511 46.22 30.70 19.76
CA VAL A 511 46.70 32.01 19.30
C VAL A 511 45.52 32.98 19.43
N ALA A 512 45.20 33.34 20.67
CA ALA A 512 44.10 34.27 20.99
C ALA A 512 44.54 35.38 21.97
N ASP A 513 45.84 35.63 22.11
CA ASP A 513 46.38 36.68 22.99
C ASP A 513 47.14 37.81 22.27
N GLU A 514 47.45 37.71 20.97
CA GLU A 514 48.14 38.80 20.24
C GLU A 514 47.20 39.81 19.53
N ASP A 515 45.93 39.47 19.33
CA ASP A 515 44.97 40.36 18.64
C ASP A 515 44.25 41.35 19.58
N TRP A 516 44.28 41.12 20.90
CA TRP A 516 43.61 42.01 21.85
C TRP A 516 44.41 43.29 22.16
N GLU A 517 45.75 43.23 22.13
CA GLU A 517 46.60 44.42 22.27
C GLU A 517 46.55 45.34 21.03
N ARG A 518 46.40 44.78 19.83
CA ARG A 518 46.23 45.56 18.58
C ARG A 518 44.89 46.28 18.52
N LEU A 519 43.82 45.67 19.02
CA LEU A 519 42.49 46.30 19.10
C LEU A 519 42.42 47.39 20.19
N ALA A 520 43.18 47.26 21.28
CA ALA A 520 43.30 48.30 22.30
C ALA A 520 44.05 49.55 21.80
N LEU A 521 45.10 49.38 20.98
CA LEU A 521 45.85 50.50 20.40
C LEU A 521 45.04 51.31 19.36
N ILE A 522 44.17 50.65 18.59
CA ILE A 522 43.31 51.32 17.61
C ILE A 522 42.21 52.14 18.31
N LYS A 523 41.71 51.66 19.46
CA LYS A 523 40.68 52.37 20.25
C LYS A 523 41.22 53.63 20.94
N ALA A 524 42.49 53.65 21.34
CA ALA A 524 43.14 54.82 21.94
C ALA A 524 43.47 55.92 20.91
N THR A 525 43.68 55.56 19.64
CA THR A 525 44.05 56.52 18.58
C THR A 525 42.83 57.26 18.00
N LEU A 526 41.61 56.74 18.20
CA LEU A 526 40.35 57.31 17.70
C LEU A 526 39.63 58.26 18.69
N GLN A 527 40.21 58.54 19.86
CA GLN A 527 39.64 59.49 20.84
C GLN A 527 40.31 60.88 20.85
N HIS A 528 41.25 61.16 19.94
CA HIS A 528 41.92 62.47 19.84
C HIS A 528 42.05 63.04 18.42
N VAL A 529 41.08 62.77 17.53
CA VAL A 529 40.89 63.51 16.26
C VAL A 529 39.47 64.02 16.15
#